data_AF-A0A7M5VC97-F1
#
_entry.id   AF-A0A7M5VC97-F1
#
_cell.length_a   1.000
_cell.length_b   1.000
_cell.length_c   1.000
_cell.angle_alpha   90.00
_cell.angle_beta   90.00
_cell.angle_gamma   90.00
#
_symmetry.space_group_name_H-M   'P 1'
#
loop_
_entity.id
_entity.type
_entity.pdbx_description
1 polymer ?
#
loop_
_entity_poly.entity_id
_entity_poly.type
_entity_poly.pdbx_seq_one_letter_code
_entity_poly.pdbx_strand_id
1 'polypeptide(L)'
;MRLLKGTDPKVDSYSAFWDNNHTHQTKLFSELVDRDITDIVVCGLATDICVKFTSIDGQKHGFNTTVVLDACRGVAHEGIETARCEQQACGIKIIVSSEVSSLLA
;
A
#
# COMPACT_ATOMS: atom_id res chain seq x y z
N MET A 1 -17.07 0.80 1.68
CA MET A 1 -16.43 2.14 1.68
C MET A 1 -15.92 2.45 0.28
N ARG A 2 -16.09 3.67 -0.21
CA ARG A 2 -15.48 4.13 -1.47
C ARG A 2 -14.44 5.18 -1.15
N LEU A 3 -13.19 4.92 -1.52
CA LEU A 3 -12.06 5.85 -1.37
C LEU A 3 -11.66 6.38 -2.75
N LEU A 4 -11.34 7.67 -2.84
CA LEU A 4 -10.77 8.29 -4.04
C LEU A 4 -9.43 8.94 -3.67
N LYS A 5 -8.47 8.91 -4.59
CA LYS A 5 -7.16 9.56 -4.50
C LYS A 5 -6.86 10.26 -5.82
N GLY A 6 -5.96 11.25 -5.82
CA GLY A 6 -5.62 12.05 -7.01
C GLY A 6 -6.77 12.94 -7.48
N THR A 7 -7.49 13.54 -6.53
CA THR A 7 -8.68 14.38 -6.81
C THR A 7 -8.38 15.87 -6.85
N ASP A 8 -7.24 16.30 -6.31
CA ASP A 8 -6.75 17.67 -6.44
C ASP A 8 -5.93 17.79 -7.75
N PRO A 9 -6.32 18.67 -8.69
CA PRO A 9 -5.58 18.85 -9.94
C PRO A 9 -4.15 19.40 -9.76
N LYS A 10 -3.79 19.90 -8.57
CA LYS A 10 -2.47 20.49 -8.28
C LYS A 10 -1.45 19.47 -7.75
N VAL A 11 -1.89 18.29 -7.31
CA VAL A 11 -1.01 17.29 -6.69
C VAL A 11 -1.46 15.87 -7.03
N ASP A 12 -0.53 15.03 -7.46
CA ASP A 12 -0.78 13.61 -7.68
C ASP A 12 -0.82 12.84 -6.35
N SER A 13 -1.41 11.66 -6.35
CA SER A 13 -1.52 10.82 -5.15
C SER A 13 -1.47 9.35 -5.53
N TYR A 14 -0.31 8.75 -5.28
CA TYR A 14 -0.09 7.31 -5.46
C TYR A 14 -0.56 6.51 -4.26
N SER A 15 -0.23 6.98 -3.06
CA SER A 15 -0.66 6.35 -1.81
C SER A 15 -2.17 6.48 -1.64
N ALA A 16 -2.81 5.44 -1.13
CA ALA A 16 -4.18 5.52 -0.68
C ALA A 16 -4.31 6.29 0.65
N PHE A 17 -3.21 6.63 1.34
CA PHE A 17 -3.21 7.34 2.63
C PHE A 17 -2.89 8.84 2.50
N TRP A 18 -1.98 9.22 1.60
CA TRP A 18 -1.51 10.60 1.44
C TRP A 18 -1.43 11.02 -0.04
N ASP A 19 -1.50 12.32 -0.28
CA ASP A 19 -0.98 12.88 -1.54
C ASP A 19 0.56 12.79 -1.60
N ASN A 20 1.13 12.97 -2.78
CA ASN A 20 2.58 12.82 -2.99
C ASN A 20 3.41 13.90 -2.27
N ASN A 21 2.80 15.00 -1.85
CA ASN A 21 3.46 16.04 -1.05
C ASN A 21 3.32 15.80 0.47
N HIS A 22 2.62 14.74 0.87
CA HIS A 22 2.23 14.47 2.26
C HIS A 22 1.52 15.66 2.93
N THR A 23 0.77 16.44 2.17
CA THR A 23 0.03 17.62 2.68
C THR A 23 -1.42 17.30 3.03
N HIS A 24 -2.04 16.39 2.28
CA HIS A 24 -3.42 15.97 2.51
C HIS A 24 -3.49 14.46 2.74
N GLN A 25 -4.08 14.10 3.88
CA GLN A 25 -4.40 12.72 4.21
C GLN A 25 -5.76 12.35 3.62
N THR A 26 -5.87 11.14 3.08
CA THR A 26 -7.18 10.60 2.71
C THR A 26 -7.94 10.11 3.95
N LYS A 27 -9.23 9.80 3.78
CA LYS A 27 -10.05 9.22 4.85
C LYS A 27 -9.71 7.77 5.20
N LEU A 28 -8.81 7.12 4.47
CA LEU A 28 -8.51 5.70 4.67
C LEU A 28 -7.97 5.43 6.07
N PHE A 29 -7.06 6.28 6.56
CA PHE A 29 -6.46 6.08 7.88
C PHE A 29 -7.51 6.07 9.00
N SER A 30 -8.33 7.13 9.09
CA SER A 30 -9.38 7.22 10.11
C SER A 30 -10.38 6.07 9.98
N GLU A 31 -10.78 5.71 8.77
CA GLU A 31 -11.73 4.60 8.56
C GLU A 31 -11.20 3.24 9.00
N LEU A 32 -9.89 2.99 8.90
CA LEU A 32 -9.28 1.75 9.40
C LEU A 32 -9.15 1.77 10.93
N VAL A 33 -8.70 2.89 11.49
CA VAL A 33 -8.56 3.07 12.95
C VAL A 33 -9.91 2.98 13.66
N ASP A 34 -10.94 3.65 13.15
CA ASP A 34 -12.30 3.64 13.71
C ASP A 34 -12.96 2.24 13.69
N ARG A 35 -12.36 1.29 12.94
CA ARG A 35 -12.80 -0.11 12.83
C ARG A 35 -11.88 -1.08 13.56
N ASP A 36 -10.94 -0.57 14.36
CA ASP A 36 -9.95 -1.37 15.09
C ASP A 36 -9.11 -2.28 14.17
N ILE A 37 -8.84 -1.85 12.93
CA ILE A 37 -8.00 -2.61 11.99
C ILE A 37 -6.53 -2.39 12.34
N THR A 38 -5.79 -3.49 12.55
CA THR A 38 -4.35 -3.50 12.84
C THR A 38 -3.50 -3.99 11.68
N ASP A 39 -4.07 -4.80 10.81
CA ASP A 39 -3.38 -5.52 9.74
C ASP A 39 -3.98 -5.15 8.38
N ILE A 40 -3.12 -4.84 7.42
CA ILE A 40 -3.53 -4.52 6.05
C ILE A 40 -2.80 -5.39 5.03
N VAL A 41 -3.56 -5.89 4.06
CA VAL A 41 -3.05 -6.65 2.93
C VAL A 41 -3.26 -5.84 1.66
N VAL A 42 -2.18 -5.58 0.92
CA VAL A 42 -2.16 -4.71 -0.26
C VAL A 42 -1.90 -5.56 -1.50
N CYS A 43 -2.74 -5.40 -2.52
CA CYS A 43 -2.56 -5.97 -3.85
C CYS A 43 -3.14 -5.05 -4.93
N GLY A 44 -2.95 -5.39 -6.21
CA GLY A 44 -3.49 -4.63 -7.34
C GLY A 44 -2.44 -3.92 -8.18
N LEU A 45 -2.76 -2.72 -8.68
CA LEU A 45 -1.91 -2.01 -9.65
C LEU A 45 -1.54 -0.59 -9.15
N ALA A 46 -0.34 -0.08 -9.43
CA ALA A 46 0.83 -0.78 -9.95
C ALA A 46 1.81 -1.12 -8.81
N THR A 47 2.49 -2.27 -8.89
CA THR A 47 3.46 -2.74 -7.88
C THR A 47 4.46 -1.67 -7.47
N ASP A 48 5.01 -0.98 -8.47
CA ASP A 48 6.07 0.02 -8.38
C ASP A 48 5.59 1.45 -8.08
N ILE A 49 4.27 1.65 -8.08
CA ILE A 49 3.62 2.95 -7.85
C ILE A 49 2.59 2.81 -6.72
N CYS A 50 1.30 2.71 -7.02
CA CYS A 50 0.25 2.83 -5.99
C CYS A 50 0.36 1.76 -4.90
N VAL A 51 0.74 0.53 -5.25
CA VAL A 51 0.94 -0.54 -4.26
C VAL A 51 2.11 -0.21 -3.35
N LYS A 52 3.27 0.15 -3.92
CA LYS A 52 4.46 0.57 -3.17
C LYS A 52 4.15 1.70 -2.19
N PHE A 53 3.67 2.84 -2.70
CA PHE A 53 3.40 4.01 -1.87
C PHE A 53 2.35 3.73 -0.79
N THR A 54 1.27 3.02 -1.12
CA THR A 54 0.24 2.66 -0.13
C THR A 54 0.78 1.75 0.96
N SER A 55 1.56 0.72 0.60
CA SER A 55 2.11 -0.21 1.57
C SER A 55 3.13 0.45 2.51
N ILE A 56 4.02 1.31 1.98
CA ILE A 56 4.98 2.05 2.80
C ILE A 56 4.29 3.01 3.76
N ASP A 57 3.27 3.74 3.30
CA ASP A 57 2.53 4.63 4.19
C ASP A 57 1.72 3.88 5.24
N GLY A 58 1.13 2.74 4.88
CA GLY A 58 0.45 1.87 5.83
C GLY A 58 1.39 1.39 6.95
N GLN A 59 2.59 0.96 6.57
CA GLN A 59 3.62 0.56 7.51
C GLN A 59 4.07 1.73 8.42
N LYS A 60 4.23 2.94 7.86
CA LYS A 60 4.56 4.15 8.63
C LYS A 60 3.46 4.59 9.59
N HIS A 61 2.19 4.35 9.23
CA HIS A 61 1.03 4.57 10.10
C HIS A 61 0.91 3.52 11.22
N GLY A 62 1.76 2.49 11.22
CA GLY A 62 1.81 1.47 12.26
C GLY A 62 0.94 0.24 11.98
N PHE A 63 0.37 0.09 10.78
CA PHE A 63 -0.32 -1.13 10.40
C PHE A 63 0.67 -2.25 10.09
N ASN A 64 0.37 -3.48 10.51
CA ASN A 64 1.07 -4.67 10.05
C ASN A 64 0.78 -4.84 8.56
N THR A 65 1.74 -4.48 7.71
CA THR A 65 1.50 -4.41 6.27
C THR A 65 2.08 -5.61 5.54
N THR A 66 1.25 -6.22 4.69
CA THR A 66 1.63 -7.33 3.81
C THR A 66 1.28 -7.01 2.36
N VAL A 67 2.15 -7.38 1.41
CA VAL A 67 1.92 -7.26 -0.03
C VAL A 67 1.84 -8.65 -0.65
N VAL A 68 0.79 -8.88 -1.45
CA VAL A 68 0.59 -10.15 -2.18
C VAL A 68 1.08 -9.96 -3.61
N LEU A 69 2.32 -10.36 -3.88
CA LEU A 69 3.08 -9.94 -5.04
C LEU A 69 2.54 -10.49 -6.37
N ASP A 70 2.13 -11.76 -6.39
CA ASP A 70 1.51 -12.41 -7.55
C ASP A 70 0.06 -11.93 -7.82
N ALA A 71 -0.53 -11.18 -6.90
CA ALA A 71 -1.76 -10.41 -7.10
C ALA A 71 -1.48 -8.95 -7.51
N CYS A 72 -0.24 -8.62 -7.90
CA CYS A 72 0.15 -7.30 -8.38
C CYS A 72 0.74 -7.34 -9.80
N ARG A 73 0.73 -6.20 -10.48
CA ARG A 73 1.50 -5.99 -11.72
C ARG A 73 2.03 -4.56 -11.77
N GLY A 74 3.31 -4.40 -12.12
CA GLY A 74 3.97 -3.09 -12.20
C GLY A 74 3.84 -2.43 -13.57
N VAL A 75 4.34 -1.20 -13.66
CA VAL A 75 4.44 -0.44 -14.91
C VAL A 75 5.73 -0.80 -15.66
N ALA A 76 6.86 -0.84 -14.97
CA ALA A 76 8.17 -1.14 -15.56
C ALA A 76 8.91 -2.22 -14.75
N HIS A 77 9.62 -3.12 -15.44
CA HIS A 77 10.31 -4.24 -14.81
C HIS A 77 11.34 -3.79 -13.76
N GLU A 78 12.18 -2.80 -14.09
CA GLU A 78 13.18 -2.25 -13.15
C GLU A 78 12.50 -1.62 -11.92
N GLY A 79 11.38 -0.94 -12.12
CA GLY A 79 10.60 -0.33 -11.03
C GLY A 79 10.05 -1.36 -10.04
N ILE A 80 9.67 -2.55 -10.51
CA ILE A 80 9.12 -3.62 -9.66
C ILE A 80 10.18 -4.11 -8.67
N GLU A 81 11.40 -4.40 -9.13
CA GLU A 81 12.45 -4.90 -8.25
C GLU A 81 12.90 -3.85 -7.23
N THR A 82 13.05 -2.58 -7.66
CA THR A 82 13.36 -1.48 -6.74
C THR A 82 12.25 -1.32 -5.69
N ALA A 83 10.99 -1.36 -6.11
CA ALA A 83 9.85 -1.25 -5.19
C ALA A 83 9.82 -2.38 -4.16
N ARG A 84 10.06 -3.62 -4.61
CA ARG A 84 10.12 -4.80 -3.74
C ARG A 84 11.19 -4.64 -2.66
N CYS A 85 12.39 -4.20 -3.05
CA CYS A 85 13.48 -3.94 -2.12
C CYS A 85 13.15 -2.82 -1.12
N GLU A 86 12.58 -1.71 -1.58
CA GLU A 86 12.15 -0.60 -0.71
C GLU A 86 11.09 -1.04 0.31
N GLN A 87 10.08 -1.80 -0.13
CA GLN A 87 9.03 -2.31 0.74
C GLN A 87 9.60 -3.24 1.83
N GLN A 88 10.46 -4.20 1.44
CA GLN A 88 11.11 -5.10 2.39
C GLN A 88 12.00 -4.34 3.38
N ALA A 89 12.71 -3.31 2.94
CA ALA A 89 13.53 -2.48 3.81
C ALA A 89 12.69 -1.71 4.86
N CYS A 90 11.42 -1.41 4.58
CA CYS A 90 10.48 -0.86 5.54
C CYS A 90 9.86 -1.90 6.50
N GLY A 91 10.20 -3.18 6.37
CA GLY A 91 9.64 -4.26 7.19
C GLY A 91 8.30 -4.81 6.71
N ILE A 92 7.89 -4.48 5.49
CA ILE A 92 6.66 -4.99 4.87
C ILE A 92 6.87 -6.46 4.48
N LYS A 93 5.93 -7.33 4.86
CA LYS A 93 5.94 -8.74 4.43
C LYS A 93 5.54 -8.81 2.97
N ILE A 94 6.32 -9.55 2.17
CA ILE A 94 5.98 -9.83 0.77
C ILE A 94 5.75 -11.33 0.64
N ILE A 95 4.55 -11.70 0.20
CA ILE A 95 4.11 -13.09 0.06
C ILE A 95 3.49 -13.32 -1.31
N VAL A 96 3.19 -14.58 -1.62
CA VAL A 96 2.33 -14.96 -2.75
C VAL A 96 0.92 -15.34 -2.26
N SER A 97 -0.05 -15.35 -3.18
CA SER A 97 -1.48 -15.54 -2.89
C SER A 97 -1.78 -16.86 -2.20
N SER A 98 -0.99 -17.91 -2.48
CA SER A 98 -1.10 -19.21 -1.81
C SER A 98 -0.76 -19.17 -0.32
N GLU A 99 -0.05 -18.13 0.14
CA GLU A 99 0.35 -17.95 1.54
C GLU A 99 -0.64 -17.09 2.34
N VAL A 100 -1.63 -16.47 1.69
CA VAL A 100 -2.59 -15.56 2.36
C VAL A 100 -3.34 -16.24 3.50
N SER A 101 -3.67 -17.53 3.37
CA SER A 101 -4.33 -18.30 4.44
C SER A 101 -3.52 -18.37 5.73
N SER A 102 -2.19 -18.27 5.65
CA SER A 102 -1.30 -18.27 6.82
C SER A 102 -1.37 -16.98 7.65
N LEU A 103 -1.94 -15.90 7.10
CA LEU A 103 -2.12 -14.62 7.81
C LEU A 103 -3.33 -14.62 8.76
N LEU A 104 -4.24 -15.59 8.61
CA LEU A 104 -5.50 -15.68 9.34
C LEU A 104 -5.46 -16.70 10.50
N ALA A 105 -4.31 -17.33 10.71
CA ALA A 105 -4.08 -18.33 11.75
C ALA A 105 -3.63 -17.67 13.07
#